data_AF-A0A5S4FFX8-F1
#
_entry.id   AF-A0A5S4FFX8-F1
#
_cell.length_a   1.000
_cell.length_b   1.000
_cell.length_c   1.000
_cell.angle_alpha   90.00
_cell.angle_beta   90.00
_cell.angle_gamma   90.00
#
_symmetry.space_group_name_H-M   'P 1'
#
loop_
_entity.id
_entity.type
_entity.pdbx_description
1 polymer ?
#
loop_
_entity_poly.entity_id
_entity_poly.type
_entity_poly.pdbx_seq_one_letter_code
_entity_poly.pdbx_strand_id
1 'polypeptide(L)'
;MLLILLVAVGGLAVLAVVGVLLVNVVGPRLLAPPQPPSLALPQKSQGTGTTTPEEQRKKDFLFRLATIAPWLLDEDINWSAATRTCTDIKQGKSEQEVIEAAQERFTDVDAEQAKKIVAEIRTWCGP
;
A
#
# COMPACT_ATOMS: atom_id res chain seq x y z
N MET A 1 -12.69 25.46 -36.79
CA MET A 1 -13.88 24.59 -36.94
C MET A 1 -13.43 23.16 -36.60
N LEU A 2 -14.03 22.41 -35.65
CA LEU A 2 -15.31 21.64 -35.71
C LEU A 2 -15.21 20.46 -36.70
N LEU A 3 -15.51 19.17 -36.40
CA LEU A 3 -16.07 18.42 -35.23
C LEU A 3 -15.03 17.37 -34.71
N ILE A 4 -15.06 16.69 -33.53
CA ILE A 4 -16.06 16.02 -32.62
C ILE A 4 -16.32 14.51 -32.90
N LEU A 5 -16.16 13.70 -31.83
CA LEU A 5 -16.64 12.34 -31.50
C LEU A 5 -16.88 11.24 -32.57
N LEU A 6 -16.55 10.00 -32.18
CA LEU A 6 -17.55 8.91 -32.17
C LEU A 6 -17.24 7.88 -31.07
N VAL A 7 -18.23 7.58 -30.24
CA VAL A 7 -18.20 6.55 -29.18
C VAL A 7 -18.80 5.26 -29.76
N ALA A 8 -18.18 4.11 -29.49
CA ALA A 8 -18.75 2.80 -29.80
C ALA A 8 -18.85 1.94 -28.53
N VAL A 9 -20.04 1.94 -27.92
CA VAL A 9 -20.45 0.98 -26.90
C VAL A 9 -21.03 -0.25 -27.59
N GLY A 10 -20.62 -1.46 -27.19
CA GLY A 10 -21.38 -2.68 -27.50
C GLY A 10 -20.57 -3.98 -27.50
N GLY A 11 -21.19 -5.06 -27.01
CA GLY A 11 -20.77 -6.45 -27.30
C GLY A 11 -20.57 -7.35 -26.08
N LEU A 12 -21.59 -8.15 -25.74
CA LEU A 12 -21.48 -9.27 -24.80
C LEU A 12 -20.93 -10.53 -25.48
N ALA A 13 -20.17 -11.31 -24.69
CA ALA A 13 -20.07 -12.78 -24.69
C ALA A 13 -19.65 -13.57 -25.96
N VAL A 14 -18.83 -14.61 -25.75
CA VAL A 14 -19.18 -16.05 -25.97
C VAL A 14 -18.06 -16.94 -25.40
N LEU A 15 -18.43 -18.08 -24.80
CA LEU A 15 -17.49 -19.07 -24.27
C LEU A 15 -16.89 -19.95 -25.39
N ALA A 16 -15.67 -20.44 -25.19
CA ALA A 16 -15.18 -21.69 -25.77
C ALA A 16 -14.41 -22.48 -24.69
N VAL A 17 -14.67 -23.78 -24.61
CA VAL A 17 -14.21 -24.70 -23.55
C VAL A 17 -13.53 -25.92 -24.23
N VAL A 18 -12.81 -26.72 -23.43
CA VAL A 18 -12.23 -28.05 -23.75
C VAL A 18 -10.83 -27.98 -24.41
N GLY A 19 -9.81 -28.71 -23.92
CA GLY A 19 -9.83 -29.61 -22.77
C GLY A 19 -8.45 -30.11 -22.32
N VAL A 20 -8.38 -30.61 -21.09
CA VAL A 20 -7.18 -31.18 -20.46
C VAL A 20 -7.28 -32.70 -20.49
N LEU A 21 -6.26 -33.38 -21.03
CA LEU A 21 -6.19 -34.83 -21.07
C LEU A 21 -5.55 -35.38 -19.78
N LEU A 22 -6.30 -36.22 -19.04
CA LEU A 22 -5.85 -36.90 -17.82
C LEU A 22 -5.24 -38.27 -18.15
N VAL A 23 -3.97 -38.53 -17.82
CA VAL A 23 -3.53 -39.85 -17.28
C VAL A 23 -2.20 -39.72 -16.52
N ASN A 24 -2.12 -40.15 -15.26
CA ASN A 24 -1.31 -41.32 -14.81
C ASN A 24 -1.15 -41.45 -13.28
N VAL A 25 -1.55 -42.63 -12.77
CA VAL A 25 -0.88 -43.48 -11.77
C VAL A 25 -0.51 -42.90 -10.39
N VAL A 26 -1.30 -43.27 -9.37
CA VAL A 26 -0.99 -44.01 -8.11
C VAL A 26 -2.38 -44.42 -7.58
N GLY A 27 -2.79 -45.66 -7.29
CA GLY A 27 -2.18 -46.80 -6.60
C GLY A 27 -3.27 -47.34 -5.64
N PRO A 28 -3.43 -48.66 -5.40
CA PRO A 28 -4.63 -49.18 -4.73
C PRO A 28 -4.46 -49.23 -3.20
N ARG A 29 -5.33 -48.57 -2.42
CA ARG A 29 -5.45 -48.88 -0.97
C ARG A 29 -6.78 -48.50 -0.30
N LEU A 30 -7.44 -49.55 0.19
CA LEU A 30 -8.26 -49.64 1.41
C LEU A 30 -9.54 -48.81 1.56
N LEU A 31 -10.61 -49.56 1.85
CA LEU A 31 -11.93 -49.09 2.30
C LEU A 31 -11.80 -48.22 3.57
N ALA A 32 -12.22 -46.96 3.48
CA ALA A 32 -12.60 -46.13 4.61
C ALA A 32 -14.06 -45.66 4.40
N PRO A 33 -14.88 -45.56 5.47
CA PRO A 33 -16.23 -45.01 5.33
C PRO A 33 -16.17 -43.54 4.88
N PRO A 34 -17.16 -43.04 4.13
CA PRO A 34 -17.15 -41.69 3.62
C PRO A 34 -17.28 -40.68 4.78
N GLN A 35 -16.17 -40.05 5.17
CA GLN A 35 -16.25 -38.77 5.88
C GLN A 35 -16.90 -37.75 4.92
N PRO A 36 -17.85 -36.94 5.40
CA PRO A 36 -18.32 -35.81 4.61
C PRO A 36 -17.13 -34.89 4.31
N PRO A 37 -17.03 -34.30 3.10
CA PRO A 37 -15.96 -33.38 2.80
C PRO A 37 -16.06 -32.20 3.78
N SER A 38 -15.08 -32.10 4.68
CA SER A 38 -14.79 -30.84 5.34
C SER A 38 -14.62 -29.81 4.22
N LEU A 39 -15.46 -28.78 4.22
CA LEU A 39 -15.30 -27.62 3.35
C LEU A 39 -14.03 -26.87 3.78
N ALA A 40 -12.89 -27.41 3.34
CA ALA A 40 -11.62 -26.72 3.31
C ALA A 40 -11.78 -25.57 2.31
N LEU A 41 -12.36 -24.47 2.80
CA LEU A 41 -12.16 -23.15 2.23
C LEU A 41 -10.68 -23.04 1.85
N PRO A 42 -10.33 -22.57 0.64
CA PRO A 42 -8.94 -22.39 0.27
C PRO A 42 -8.28 -21.55 1.36
N GLN A 43 -7.29 -22.10 2.06
CA GLN A 43 -6.61 -21.37 3.11
C GLN A 43 -6.05 -20.12 2.47
N LYS A 44 -6.63 -18.96 2.83
CA LYS A 44 -6.06 -17.66 2.57
C LYS A 44 -4.63 -17.74 3.07
N SER A 45 -3.66 -17.73 2.16
CA SER A 45 -2.25 -17.79 2.51
C SER A 45 -1.88 -16.55 3.31
N GLN A 46 -2.12 -16.60 4.62
CA GLN A 46 -1.43 -15.79 5.60
C GLN A 46 0.02 -16.24 5.54
N GLY A 47 0.76 -15.68 4.59
CA GLY A 47 2.20 -15.55 4.76
C GLY A 47 2.41 -14.94 6.13
N THR A 48 3.16 -15.62 6.98
CA THR A 48 3.54 -15.16 8.32
C THR A 48 4.57 -14.05 8.19
N GLY A 49 4.17 -12.94 7.58
CA GLY A 49 4.85 -11.66 7.66
C GLY A 49 4.60 -11.08 9.04
N THR A 50 5.34 -11.59 10.03
CA THR A 50 5.38 -11.04 11.39
C THR A 50 6.02 -9.66 11.32
N THR A 51 5.22 -8.67 10.91
CA THR A 51 5.62 -7.26 10.86
C THR A 51 6.04 -6.87 12.27
N THR A 52 7.28 -6.44 12.42
CA THR A 52 7.83 -6.02 13.71
C THR A 52 7.08 -4.80 14.24
N PRO A 53 7.08 -4.56 15.57
CA PRO A 53 6.43 -3.37 16.13
C PRO A 53 6.94 -2.05 15.54
N GLU A 54 8.21 -2.01 15.10
CA GLU A 54 8.82 -0.85 14.45
C GLU A 54 8.31 -0.67 13.01
N GLU A 55 8.26 -1.73 12.21
CA GLU A 55 7.69 -1.67 10.84
C GLU A 55 6.20 -1.30 10.87
N GLN A 56 5.44 -1.76 11.87
CA GLN A 56 4.05 -1.34 12.04
C GLN A 56 3.96 0.16 12.38
N ARG A 57 4.79 0.65 13.32
CA ARG A 57 4.86 2.07 13.67
C ARG A 57 5.27 2.96 12.48
N LYS A 58 6.15 2.46 11.59
CA LYS A 58 6.53 3.12 10.32
C LYS A 58 5.32 3.21 9.38
N LYS A 59 4.62 2.10 9.14
CA LYS A 59 3.42 2.05 8.30
C LYS A 59 2.32 2.96 8.81
N ASP A 60 2.01 2.90 10.11
CA ASP A 60 0.98 3.76 10.73
C ASP A 60 1.30 5.26 10.60
N PHE A 61 2.59 5.63 10.63
CA PHE A 61 3.05 6.99 10.39
C PHE A 61 2.86 7.42 8.92
N LEU A 62 3.25 6.58 7.96
CA LEU A 62 3.06 6.86 6.53
C LEU A 62 1.56 6.94 6.17
N PHE A 63 0.71 6.12 6.78
CA PHE A 63 -0.74 6.25 6.64
C PHE A 63 -1.28 7.59 7.14
N ARG A 64 -0.72 8.17 8.22
CA ARG A 64 -1.11 9.51 8.67
C ARG A 64 -0.65 10.60 7.70
N LEU A 65 0.57 10.53 7.17
CA LEU A 65 1.01 11.44 6.10
C LEU A 65 0.09 11.37 4.87
N ALA A 66 -0.34 10.17 4.49
CA ALA A 66 -1.27 9.96 3.37
C ALA A 66 -2.67 10.59 3.58
N THR A 67 -3.08 10.88 4.82
CA THR A 67 -4.32 11.65 5.08
C THR A 67 -4.20 13.13 4.70
N ILE A 68 -2.97 13.65 4.60
CA ILE A 68 -2.68 15.04 4.21
C ILE A 68 -2.49 15.15 2.70
N ALA A 69 -1.79 14.17 2.11
CA ALA A 69 -1.50 14.07 0.69
C ALA A 69 -1.44 12.57 0.27
N PRO A 70 -2.44 12.04 -0.46
CA PRO A 70 -2.58 10.59 -0.68
C PRO A 70 -1.42 9.88 -1.38
N TRP A 71 -0.58 10.61 -2.12
CA TRP A 71 0.61 10.08 -2.79
C TRP A 71 1.80 9.85 -1.84
N LEU A 72 1.73 10.30 -0.58
CA LEU A 72 2.79 10.10 0.43
C LEU A 72 2.87 8.65 0.98
N LEU A 73 2.19 7.70 0.32
CA LEU A 73 2.26 6.27 0.60
C LEU A 73 3.51 5.59 0.01
N ASP A 74 4.29 6.26 -0.85
CA ASP A 74 5.59 5.73 -1.30
C ASP A 74 6.54 5.65 -0.09
N GLU A 75 6.77 4.43 0.38
CA GLU A 75 7.42 4.19 1.67
C GLU A 75 8.87 4.67 1.70
N ASP A 76 9.64 4.51 0.62
CA ASP A 76 11.07 4.80 0.62
C ASP A 76 11.34 6.31 0.45
N ILE A 77 10.62 6.97 -0.47
CA ILE A 77 10.78 8.41 -0.71
C ILE A 77 10.32 9.19 0.53
N ASN A 78 9.12 8.91 1.03
CA ASN A 78 8.50 9.72 2.09
C ASN A 78 9.11 9.45 3.47
N TRP A 79 9.62 8.23 3.72
CA TRP A 79 10.39 7.96 4.94
C TRP A 79 11.73 8.70 4.98
N SER A 80 12.43 8.78 3.84
CA SER A 80 13.68 9.54 3.73
C SER A 80 13.45 11.04 3.96
N ALA A 81 12.40 11.60 3.34
CA ALA A 81 12.00 12.99 3.53
C ALA A 81 11.58 13.29 5.00
N ALA A 82 10.78 12.40 5.61
CA ALA A 82 10.37 12.51 7.01
C ALA A 82 11.56 12.45 7.98
N THR A 83 12.51 11.54 7.73
CA THR A 83 13.70 11.38 8.57
C THR A 83 14.59 12.64 8.52
N ARG A 84 14.80 13.23 7.33
CA ARG A 84 15.55 14.49 7.18
C ARG A 84 14.86 15.67 7.87
N THR A 85 13.55 15.79 7.71
CA THR A 85 12.75 16.82 8.39
C THR A 85 12.76 16.62 9.90
N CYS A 86 12.80 15.37 10.38
CA CYS A 86 13.01 15.06 11.79
C CYS A 86 14.39 15.49 12.31
N THR A 87 15.44 15.32 11.49
CA THR A 87 16.79 15.82 11.80
C THR A 87 16.81 17.35 11.91
N ASP A 88 16.15 18.07 10.99
CA ASP A 88 16.04 19.53 11.03
C ASP A 88 15.35 20.04 12.31
N ILE A 89 14.27 19.37 12.73
CA ILE A 89 13.57 19.67 14.00
C ILE A 89 14.52 19.45 15.19
N LYS A 90 15.25 18.33 15.22
CA LYS A 90 16.21 18.01 16.31
C LYS A 90 17.45 18.91 16.31
N GLN A 91 17.77 19.56 15.20
CA GLN A 91 18.80 20.60 15.11
C GLN A 91 18.31 21.97 15.60
N GLY A 92 17.03 22.12 15.94
CA GLY A 92 16.48 23.38 16.45
C GLY A 92 16.28 24.46 15.37
N LYS A 93 16.15 24.08 14.10
CA LYS A 93 15.78 25.02 13.02
C LYS A 93 14.42 25.64 13.29
N SER A 94 14.20 26.87 12.81
CA SER A 94 12.93 27.56 13.01
C SER A 94 11.78 26.83 12.31
N GLU A 95 10.55 27.02 12.80
CA GLU A 95 9.38 26.36 12.22
C GLU A 95 9.19 26.69 10.74
N GLN A 96 9.48 27.92 10.32
CA GLN A 96 9.39 28.33 8.93
C GLN A 96 10.44 27.60 8.06
N GLU A 97 11.71 27.57 8.48
CA GLU A 97 12.77 26.83 7.75
C GLU A 97 12.44 25.34 7.61
N VAL A 98 11.85 24.73 8.65
CA VAL A 98 11.44 23.31 8.62
C VAL A 98 10.26 23.09 7.67
N ILE A 99 9.30 24.03 7.59
CA ILE A 99 8.15 23.96 6.67
C ILE A 99 8.60 24.15 5.22
N GLU A 100 9.42 25.15 4.93
CA GLU A 100 9.98 25.41 3.60
C GLU A 100 10.80 24.19 3.12
N ALA A 101 11.71 23.70 3.97
CA ALA A 101 12.52 22.52 3.65
C ALA A 101 11.70 21.22 3.58
N ALA A 102 10.53 21.12 4.22
CA ALA A 102 9.60 20.01 4.03
C ALA A 102 8.89 20.14 2.67
N GLN A 103 8.44 21.33 2.30
CA GLN A 103 7.79 21.59 1.01
C GLN A 103 8.70 21.28 -0.18
N GLU A 104 10.01 21.53 -0.07
CA GLU A 104 11.00 21.15 -1.08
C GLU A 104 11.24 19.63 -1.19
N ARG A 105 10.98 18.86 -0.13
CA ARG A 105 11.30 17.42 -0.05
C ARG A 105 10.12 16.51 -0.35
N PHE A 106 8.91 16.95 -0.03
CA PHE A 106 7.68 16.22 -0.32
C PHE A 106 7.10 16.74 -1.64
N THR A 107 7.16 15.92 -2.69
CA THR A 107 6.68 16.29 -4.03
C THR A 107 5.20 16.68 -4.01
N ASP A 108 4.84 17.69 -4.82
CA ASP A 108 3.46 18.18 -5.03
C ASP A 108 2.71 18.66 -3.78
N VAL A 109 3.44 18.96 -2.69
CA VAL A 109 2.88 19.46 -1.42
C VAL A 109 2.83 20.99 -1.40
N ASP A 110 1.68 21.56 -1.04
CA ASP A 110 1.52 23.01 -0.78
C ASP A 110 2.01 23.40 0.63
N ALA A 111 2.13 24.70 0.92
CA ALA A 111 2.65 25.19 2.21
C ALA A 111 1.76 24.80 3.43
N GLU A 112 0.44 24.70 3.26
CA GLU A 112 -0.48 24.28 4.32
C GLU A 112 -0.44 22.77 4.55
N GLN A 113 -0.22 21.98 3.49
CA GLN A 113 0.08 20.56 3.59
C GLN A 113 1.45 20.32 4.24
N ALA A 114 2.50 21.06 3.84
CA ALA A 114 3.85 20.97 4.41
C ALA A 114 3.82 21.23 5.93
N LYS A 115 3.10 22.25 6.37
CA LYS A 115 2.87 22.56 7.79
C LYS A 115 2.23 21.40 8.56
N LYS A 116 1.21 20.73 7.99
CA LYS A 116 0.58 19.55 8.60
C LYS A 116 1.53 18.36 8.65
N ILE A 117 2.31 18.14 7.59
CA ILE A 117 3.32 17.07 7.51
C ILE A 117 4.41 17.28 8.57
N VAL A 118 4.89 18.52 8.76
CA VAL A 118 5.84 18.87 9.83
C VAL A 118 5.26 18.60 11.23
N ALA A 119 3.96 18.84 11.46
CA ALA A 119 3.31 18.53 12.73
C ALA A 119 3.24 17.01 13.02
N GLU A 120 2.92 16.19 12.01
CA GLU A 120 2.96 14.71 12.12
C GLU A 120 4.39 14.20 12.36
N ILE A 121 5.38 14.75 11.63
CA ILE A 121 6.79 14.39 11.81
C ILE A 121 7.28 14.75 13.21
N ARG A 122 6.98 15.97 13.71
CA ARG A 122 7.33 16.41 15.07
C ARG A 122 6.74 15.47 16.13
N THR A 123 5.51 15.00 15.92
CA THR A 123 4.86 14.01 16.80
C THR A 123 5.56 12.64 16.75
N TRP A 124 6.03 12.20 15.57
CA TRP A 124 6.75 10.94 15.41
C TRP A 124 8.20 10.97 15.95
N CYS A 125 8.88 12.11 15.82
CA CYS A 125 10.26 12.32 16.26
C CYS A 125 10.50 12.10 17.76
N GLY A 126 9.45 12.31 18.56
CA GLY A 126 9.54 12.48 20.00
C GLY A 126 10.01 13.90 20.41
N PRO A 127 9.86 14.24 21.70
CA PRO A 127 10.51 15.42 22.30
C PRO A 127 12.05 15.29 22.30
#